data_AF-A0A973RV38-F1
#
_entry.id   AF-A0A973RV38-F1
#
_cell.length_a   1.000
_cell.length_b   1.000
_cell.length_c   1.000
_cell.angle_alpha   90.00
_cell.angle_beta   90.00
_cell.angle_gamma   90.00
#
_symmetry.space_group_name_H-M   'P 1'
#
loop_
_entity.id
_entity.type
_entity.pdbx_description
1 polymer ?
#
loop_
_entity_poly.entity_id
_entity_poly.type
_entity_poly.pdbx_seq_one_letter_code
_entity_poly.pdbx_strand_id
1 'polypeptide(L)'
;MSTEPEPTEDAENAEPGTPGAAGQSGEGATAADGDGESAAQLSEAEAELAAQRLERERIERRKAEKAGPVESGAKLSGKAADLLAAVRAVESGAKPVATVFSESAPRRPAPEPVRQPQPTPATAAAAPAAPAAETVDAVRRVLSDGGAPDALAPQVAAALGEGAQD
;
A
#
# COMPACT_ATOMS: atom_id res chain seq x y z
N MET A 1 26.99 24.26 -36.87
CA MET A 1 27.14 24.08 -35.41
C MET A 1 26.35 22.84 -35.06
N SER A 2 27.04 21.70 -35.06
CA SER A 2 26.51 20.38 -34.74
C SER A 2 26.81 20.09 -33.28
N THR A 3 25.84 19.59 -32.52
CA THR A 3 26.07 18.94 -31.23
C THR A 3 25.06 17.81 -31.09
N GLU A 4 25.51 16.61 -31.38
CA GLU A 4 24.90 15.34 -31.02
C GLU A 4 25.36 15.04 -29.57
N PRO A 5 24.48 14.59 -28.66
CA PRO A 5 24.92 14.14 -27.34
C PRO A 5 25.24 12.64 -27.37
N GLU A 6 26.44 12.29 -26.90
CA GLU A 6 26.91 10.92 -26.70
C GLU A 6 26.22 10.23 -25.51
N PRO A 7 25.97 8.90 -25.56
CA PRO A 7 25.66 8.12 -24.36
C PRO A 7 26.95 7.54 -23.77
N THR A 8 27.11 7.77 -22.46
CA THR A 8 28.23 7.32 -21.63
C THR A 8 28.16 5.82 -21.37
N GLU A 9 29.28 5.14 -21.52
CA GLU A 9 29.48 3.73 -21.21
C GLU A 9 29.59 3.46 -19.70
N ASP A 10 29.30 2.20 -19.38
CA ASP A 10 29.95 1.36 -18.37
C ASP A 10 29.64 1.51 -16.87
N ALA A 11 29.09 0.44 -16.32
CA ALA A 11 29.27 0.04 -14.92
C ALA A 11 29.16 -1.49 -14.82
N GLU A 12 30.22 -2.18 -15.24
CA GLU A 12 30.56 -3.52 -14.74
C GLU A 12 30.62 -3.53 -13.21
N ASN A 13 30.01 -4.53 -12.55
CA ASN A 13 30.23 -4.80 -11.14
C ASN A 13 30.67 -6.25 -10.96
N ALA A 14 31.94 -6.40 -10.57
CA ALA A 14 32.65 -7.64 -10.36
C ALA A 14 32.40 -8.26 -8.95
N GLU A 15 32.57 -9.58 -8.88
CA GLU A 15 32.36 -10.50 -7.76
C GLU A 15 33.18 -10.21 -6.47
N PRO A 16 32.88 -10.93 -5.37
CA PRO A 16 33.92 -11.81 -4.82
C PRO A 16 33.42 -13.17 -4.28
N GLY A 17 34.30 -14.18 -4.32
CA GLY A 17 33.99 -15.59 -4.05
C GLY A 17 34.26 -16.18 -2.65
N THR A 18 33.72 -17.41 -2.49
CA THR A 18 34.15 -18.68 -1.82
C THR A 18 34.99 -18.65 -0.52
N PRO A 19 34.63 -19.46 0.53
CA PRO A 19 35.23 -20.81 0.67
C PRO A 19 34.27 -21.91 1.15
N GLY A 20 34.57 -23.17 0.77
CA GLY A 20 33.80 -24.35 1.14
C GLY A 20 34.06 -24.90 2.54
N ALA A 21 33.21 -25.85 2.95
CA ALA A 21 33.51 -26.84 3.98
C ALA A 21 32.78 -28.15 3.65
N ALA A 22 33.55 -29.23 3.61
CA ALA A 22 33.11 -30.60 3.37
C ALA A 22 32.72 -31.31 4.68
N GLY A 23 31.87 -32.33 4.55
CA GLY A 23 31.58 -33.36 5.56
C GLY A 23 30.23 -33.15 6.26
N GLN A 24 29.39 -34.15 6.50
CA GLN A 24 29.50 -35.59 6.35
C GLN A 24 28.09 -36.20 6.54
N SER A 25 27.78 -37.20 5.72
CA SER A 25 26.94 -38.39 5.95
C SER A 25 25.69 -38.30 6.85
N GLY A 26 24.55 -38.59 6.24
CA GLY A 26 23.33 -39.03 6.91
C GLY A 26 22.42 -39.76 5.91
N GLU A 27 22.80 -40.98 5.54
CA GLU A 27 21.92 -41.92 4.83
C GLU A 27 20.70 -42.23 5.71
N GLY A 28 19.55 -41.70 5.30
CA GLY A 28 18.22 -42.11 5.74
C GLY A 28 17.44 -42.60 4.54
N ALA A 29 17.52 -43.89 4.28
CA ALA A 29 16.79 -44.57 3.23
C ALA A 29 15.28 -44.52 3.47
N THR A 30 14.51 -43.99 2.51
CA THR A 30 13.21 -44.50 2.08
C THR A 30 12.92 -43.97 0.67
N ALA A 31 13.22 -44.78 -0.35
CA ALA A 31 12.69 -44.57 -1.69
C ALA A 31 11.52 -45.55 -1.90
N ALA A 32 10.32 -45.01 -1.95
CA ALA A 32 9.20 -45.44 -2.81
C ALA A 32 8.00 -44.55 -2.48
N ASP A 33 7.37 -44.00 -3.52
CA ASP A 33 6.31 -42.98 -3.54
C ASP A 33 6.79 -41.52 -3.43
N GLY A 34 7.19 -40.93 -4.57
CA GLY A 34 7.55 -39.51 -4.68
C GLY A 34 7.61 -38.96 -6.11
N ASP A 35 7.58 -39.83 -7.13
CA ASP A 35 7.68 -39.43 -8.53
C ASP A 35 6.34 -38.92 -9.10
N GLY A 36 5.21 -39.53 -8.69
CA GLY A 36 3.87 -39.11 -9.08
C GLY A 36 3.41 -37.81 -8.44
N GLU A 37 3.82 -37.56 -7.19
CA GLU A 37 3.49 -36.34 -6.45
C GLU A 37 4.28 -35.13 -6.99
N SER A 38 5.54 -35.33 -7.37
CA SER A 38 6.36 -34.30 -8.01
C SER A 38 5.85 -33.96 -9.42
N ALA A 39 5.44 -34.94 -10.22
CA ALA A 39 4.85 -34.70 -11.54
C ALA A 39 3.48 -33.99 -11.45
N ALA A 40 2.66 -34.31 -10.44
CA ALA A 40 1.42 -33.61 -10.16
C ALA A 40 1.67 -32.15 -9.73
N GLN A 41 2.65 -31.91 -8.86
CA GLN A 41 3.05 -30.55 -8.44
C GLN A 41 3.56 -29.70 -9.62
N LEU A 42 4.32 -30.29 -10.55
CA LEU A 42 4.73 -29.61 -11.78
C LEU A 42 3.51 -29.25 -12.67
N SER A 43 2.53 -30.14 -12.77
CA SER A 43 1.30 -29.88 -13.55
C SER A 43 0.42 -28.80 -12.92
N GLU A 44 0.33 -28.74 -11.60
CA GLU A 44 -0.38 -27.68 -10.87
C GLU A 44 0.34 -26.33 -11.01
N ALA A 45 1.67 -26.32 -10.91
CA ALA A 45 2.47 -25.11 -11.12
C ALA A 45 2.35 -24.58 -12.56
N GLU A 46 2.31 -25.46 -13.56
CA GLU A 46 2.08 -25.08 -14.96
C GLU A 46 0.68 -24.50 -15.17
N ALA A 47 -0.35 -25.09 -14.54
CA ALA A 47 -1.71 -24.56 -14.59
C ALA A 47 -1.81 -23.18 -13.94
N GLU A 48 -1.10 -22.94 -12.84
CA GLU A 48 -1.06 -21.64 -12.18
C GLU A 48 -0.37 -20.58 -13.05
N LEU A 49 0.77 -20.91 -13.67
CA LEU A 49 1.46 -20.01 -14.60
C LEU A 49 0.59 -19.68 -15.82
N ALA A 50 -0.17 -20.65 -16.35
CA ALA A 50 -1.11 -20.42 -17.44
C ALA A 50 -2.24 -19.46 -17.02
N ALA A 51 -2.79 -19.61 -15.81
CA ALA A 51 -3.81 -18.71 -15.29
C ALA A 51 -3.28 -17.28 -15.11
N GLN A 52 -2.05 -17.13 -14.61
CA GLN A 52 -1.41 -15.81 -14.46
C GLN A 52 -1.19 -15.11 -15.80
N ARG A 53 -0.75 -15.84 -16.84
CA ARG A 53 -0.57 -15.31 -18.20
C ARG A 53 -1.90 -14.78 -18.77
N LEU A 54 -2.98 -15.55 -18.63
CA LEU A 54 -4.30 -15.13 -19.08
C LEU A 54 -4.80 -13.87 -18.36
N GLU A 55 -4.57 -13.75 -17.05
CA GLU A 55 -4.97 -12.55 -16.31
C GLU A 55 -4.14 -11.33 -16.71
N ARG A 56 -2.82 -11.48 -16.89
CA ARG A 56 -1.96 -10.42 -17.41
C ARG A 56 -2.43 -9.96 -18.79
N GLU A 57 -2.70 -10.88 -19.70
CA GLU A 57 -3.21 -10.57 -21.04
C GLU A 57 -4.54 -9.81 -20.98
N ARG A 58 -5.46 -10.20 -20.09
CA ARG A 58 -6.74 -9.48 -19.87
C ARG A 58 -6.54 -8.07 -19.33
N ILE A 59 -5.57 -7.88 -18.44
CA ILE A 59 -5.23 -6.56 -17.91
C ILE A 59 -4.59 -5.70 -19.00
N GLU A 60 -3.65 -6.24 -19.76
CA GLU A 60 -2.98 -5.54 -20.88
C GLU A 60 -3.99 -5.12 -21.95
N ARG A 61 -4.92 -6.00 -22.33
CA ARG A 61 -5.99 -5.66 -23.27
C ARG A 61 -6.86 -4.51 -22.75
N ARG A 62 -7.35 -4.61 -21.51
CA ARG A 62 -8.16 -3.54 -20.89
C ARG A 62 -7.38 -2.23 -20.71
N LYS A 63 -6.07 -2.31 -20.47
CA LYS A 63 -5.19 -1.13 -20.40
C LYS A 63 -5.04 -0.52 -21.78
N ALA A 64 -4.76 -1.31 -22.82
CA ALA A 64 -4.62 -0.85 -24.19
C ALA A 64 -5.90 -0.17 -24.70
N GLU A 65 -7.07 -0.76 -24.42
CA GLU A 65 -8.38 -0.17 -24.74
C GLU A 65 -8.62 1.20 -24.09
N LYS A 66 -8.00 1.48 -22.94
CA LYS A 66 -8.17 2.72 -22.15
C LYS A 66 -6.97 3.66 -22.18
N ALA A 67 -5.86 3.25 -22.78
CA ALA A 67 -4.60 4.00 -22.77
C ALA A 67 -4.58 5.17 -23.77
N GLY A 68 -5.55 5.22 -24.69
CA GLY A 68 -5.66 6.30 -25.66
C GLY A 68 -5.97 7.66 -25.02
N PRO A 69 -5.43 8.76 -25.57
CA PRO A 69 -5.87 10.10 -25.20
C PRO A 69 -7.38 10.28 -25.42
N VAL A 70 -8.02 11.08 -24.56
CA VAL A 70 -9.44 11.42 -24.72
C VAL A 70 -9.59 12.44 -25.85
N GLU A 71 -10.49 12.18 -26.81
CA GLU A 71 -10.78 13.12 -27.88
C GLU A 71 -11.43 14.41 -27.35
N SER A 72 -10.78 15.54 -27.62
CA SER A 72 -11.29 16.86 -27.24
C SER A 72 -12.53 17.22 -28.06
N GLY A 73 -13.59 17.70 -27.41
CA GLY A 73 -14.84 18.10 -28.08
C GLY A 73 -15.87 16.97 -28.26
N ALA A 74 -15.55 15.74 -27.85
CA ALA A 74 -16.55 14.69 -27.74
C ALA A 74 -17.65 15.09 -26.73
N LYS A 75 -18.91 14.85 -27.08
CA LYS A 75 -20.04 15.17 -26.21
C LYS A 75 -20.07 14.20 -25.03
N LEU A 76 -20.11 14.73 -23.81
CA LEU A 76 -20.33 13.93 -22.60
C LEU A 76 -21.75 13.37 -22.62
N SER A 77 -21.89 12.08 -22.37
CA SER A 77 -23.16 11.36 -22.40
C SER A 77 -23.34 10.47 -21.18
N GLY A 78 -24.59 10.03 -20.96
CA GLY A 78 -24.96 9.20 -19.81
C GLY A 78 -24.57 9.83 -18.48
N LYS A 79 -23.96 9.03 -17.61
CA LYS A 79 -23.62 9.42 -16.23
C LYS A 79 -22.70 10.64 -16.15
N ALA A 80 -21.80 10.83 -17.12
CA ALA A 80 -20.93 12.01 -17.14
C ALA A 80 -21.72 13.30 -17.40
N ALA A 81 -22.74 13.25 -18.26
CA ALA A 81 -23.63 14.38 -18.49
C ALA A 81 -24.52 14.66 -17.25
N ASP A 82 -25.02 13.60 -16.61
CA ASP A 82 -25.82 13.72 -15.38
C ASP A 82 -25.01 14.35 -14.24
N LEU A 83 -23.73 14.00 -14.11
CA LEU A 83 -22.82 14.60 -13.14
C LEU A 83 -22.60 16.09 -13.41
N LEU A 84 -22.40 16.52 -14.66
CA LEU A 84 -22.28 17.95 -14.97
C LEU A 84 -23.58 18.72 -14.75
N ALA A 85 -24.73 18.11 -15.06
CA ALA A 85 -26.04 18.70 -14.76
C ALA A 85 -26.22 18.88 -13.25
N ALA A 86 -25.79 17.91 -12.45
CA ALA A 86 -25.80 18.01 -10.99
C ALA A 86 -24.88 19.14 -10.49
N VAL A 87 -23.68 19.30 -11.06
CA VAL A 87 -22.78 20.41 -10.71
C VAL A 87 -23.41 21.77 -11.04
N ARG A 88 -24.01 21.93 -12.23
CA ARG A 88 -24.71 23.16 -12.61
C ARG A 88 -25.92 23.44 -11.71
N ALA A 89 -26.63 22.40 -11.27
CA ALA A 89 -27.71 22.55 -10.30
C ALA A 89 -27.19 23.11 -8.97
N VAL A 90 -26.07 22.57 -8.46
CA VAL A 90 -25.42 23.08 -7.24
C VAL A 90 -25.01 24.54 -7.38
N GLU A 91 -24.38 24.91 -8.50
CA GLU A 91 -23.95 26.29 -8.76
C GLU A 91 -25.14 27.27 -8.90
N SER A 92 -26.29 26.81 -9.37
CA SER A 92 -27.51 27.61 -9.46
C SER A 92 -28.36 27.61 -8.18
N GLY A 93 -27.91 26.94 -7.11
CA GLY A 93 -28.67 26.80 -5.87
C GLY A 93 -29.85 25.83 -5.96
N ALA A 94 -29.97 25.08 -7.07
CA ALA A 94 -30.94 24.01 -7.23
C ALA A 94 -30.42 22.71 -6.61
N LYS A 95 -31.33 21.85 -6.14
CA LYS A 95 -30.96 20.58 -5.51
C LYS A 95 -30.66 19.54 -6.60
N PRO A 96 -29.46 18.94 -6.66
CA PRO A 96 -29.14 17.90 -7.64
C PRO A 96 -29.96 16.64 -7.37
N VAL A 97 -30.23 15.87 -8.42
CA VAL A 97 -30.97 14.60 -8.32
C VAL A 97 -30.16 13.62 -7.46
N ALA A 98 -30.75 13.17 -6.35
CA ALA A 98 -30.03 12.44 -5.29
C ALA A 98 -29.34 11.15 -5.77
N THR A 99 -29.84 10.57 -6.86
CA THR A 99 -29.37 9.32 -7.44
C THR A 99 -28.02 9.43 -8.16
N VAL A 100 -27.61 10.63 -8.56
CA VAL A 100 -26.34 10.83 -9.29
C VAL A 100 -25.12 10.45 -8.44
N PHE A 101 -25.19 10.74 -7.13
CA PHE A 101 -24.10 10.51 -6.19
C PHE A 101 -24.24 9.21 -5.37
N SER A 102 -25.38 8.52 -5.43
CA SER A 102 -25.73 7.46 -4.47
C SER A 102 -25.43 6.03 -4.93
N GLU A 103 -24.47 5.81 -5.83
CA GLU A 103 -24.09 4.45 -6.23
C GLU A 103 -22.89 3.95 -5.40
N SER A 104 -23.15 3.67 -4.13
CA SER A 104 -22.29 2.79 -3.34
C SER A 104 -22.83 1.38 -3.51
N ALA A 105 -22.08 0.50 -4.18
CA ALA A 105 -22.44 -0.91 -4.20
C ALA A 105 -22.57 -1.42 -2.75
N PRO A 106 -23.56 -2.27 -2.44
CA PRO A 106 -23.74 -2.78 -1.09
C PRO A 106 -22.43 -3.41 -0.64
N ARG A 107 -21.82 -2.87 0.42
CA ARG A 107 -20.62 -3.46 1.01
C ARG A 107 -21.00 -4.88 1.41
N ARG A 108 -20.35 -5.86 0.77
CA ARG A 108 -20.44 -7.24 1.23
C ARG A 108 -20.01 -7.24 2.70
N PRO A 109 -20.81 -7.78 3.63
CA PRO A 109 -20.38 -7.88 5.01
C PRO A 109 -19.03 -8.60 5.04
N ALA A 110 -18.02 -7.98 5.64
CA ALA A 110 -16.76 -8.64 5.89
C ALA A 110 -17.04 -9.87 6.78
N PRO A 111 -16.38 -11.01 6.57
CA PRO A 111 -16.51 -12.15 7.47
C PRO A 111 -16.21 -11.68 8.90
N GLU A 112 -17.09 -12.02 9.85
CA GLU A 112 -16.89 -11.63 11.25
C GLU A 112 -15.53 -12.15 11.73
N PRO A 113 -14.67 -11.28 12.29
CA PRO A 113 -13.44 -11.74 12.90
C PRO A 113 -13.80 -12.74 13.99
N VAL A 114 -13.29 -13.97 13.84
CA VAL A 114 -13.41 -15.03 14.84
C VAL A 114 -12.92 -14.47 16.17
N ARG A 115 -13.76 -14.56 17.22
CA ARG A 115 -13.42 -14.12 18.58
C ARG A 115 -12.20 -14.90 19.06
N GLN A 116 -11.01 -14.32 18.93
CA GLN A 116 -9.83 -14.82 19.61
C GLN A 116 -10.08 -14.79 21.12
N PRO A 117 -9.63 -15.79 21.89
CA PRO A 117 -9.73 -15.75 23.35
C PRO A 117 -9.09 -14.46 23.86
N GLN A 118 -9.89 -13.63 24.54
CA GLN A 118 -9.41 -12.37 25.09
C GLN A 118 -8.34 -12.69 26.14
N PRO A 119 -7.15 -12.05 26.09
CA PRO A 119 -6.27 -12.06 27.23
C PRO A 119 -7.02 -11.47 28.43
N THR A 120 -7.06 -12.22 29.53
CA THR A 120 -7.56 -11.77 30.82
C THR A 120 -7.00 -10.39 31.14
N PRO A 121 -7.81 -9.42 31.58
CA PRO A 121 -7.34 -8.08 31.84
C PRO A 121 -6.27 -8.14 32.94
N ALA A 122 -5.02 -7.89 32.55
CA ALA A 122 -4.01 -7.45 33.49
C ALA A 122 -4.57 -6.18 34.15
N THR A 123 -4.62 -6.20 35.48
CA THR A 123 -4.88 -5.06 36.36
C THR A 123 -4.37 -3.77 35.72
N ALA A 124 -5.27 -2.78 35.63
CA ALA A 124 -5.05 -1.46 35.04
C ALA A 124 -3.61 -0.98 35.27
N ALA A 125 -2.80 -1.06 34.22
CA ALA A 125 -1.60 -0.25 34.13
C ALA A 125 -2.06 1.21 34.18
N ALA A 126 -1.44 1.99 35.05
CA ALA A 126 -1.71 3.40 35.23
C ALA A 126 -1.83 4.09 33.86
N ALA A 127 -2.84 4.95 33.71
CA ALA A 127 -2.91 5.84 32.55
C ALA A 127 -1.54 6.49 32.34
N PRO A 128 -1.06 6.63 31.09
CA PRO A 128 0.22 7.26 30.83
C PRO A 128 0.23 8.62 31.51
N ALA A 129 1.23 8.83 32.38
CA ALA A 129 1.39 10.10 33.06
C ALA A 129 1.46 11.21 31.99
N ALA A 130 0.73 12.30 32.21
CA ALA A 130 0.83 13.46 31.34
C ALA A 130 2.30 13.91 31.28
N PRO A 131 2.81 14.38 30.12
CA PRO A 131 4.18 14.84 30.01
C PRO A 131 4.43 15.96 31.03
N ALA A 132 5.62 15.94 31.64
CA ALA A 132 6.02 16.98 32.58
C ALA A 132 5.92 18.37 31.90
N ALA A 133 5.51 19.39 32.66
CA ALA A 133 5.35 20.74 32.13
C ALA A 133 6.66 21.27 31.51
N GLU A 134 7.81 20.90 32.10
CA GLU A 134 9.15 21.26 31.62
C GLU A 134 9.44 20.66 30.24
N THR A 135 9.04 19.40 30.00
CA THR A 135 9.15 18.74 28.70
C THR A 135 8.29 19.42 27.64
N VAL A 136 7.06 19.81 27.98
CA VAL A 136 6.17 20.55 27.06
C VAL A 136 6.77 21.91 26.71
N ASP A 137 7.39 22.60 27.67
CA ASP A 137 8.03 23.90 27.44
C ASP A 137 9.33 23.78 26.62
N ALA A 138 10.11 22.71 26.81
CA ALA A 138 11.28 22.42 25.97
C ALA A 138 10.87 22.19 24.50
N VAL A 139 9.88 21.35 24.27
CA VAL A 139 9.32 21.09 22.92
C VAL A 139 8.75 22.38 22.32
N ARG A 140 8.10 23.23 23.11
CA ARG A 140 7.56 24.52 22.64
C ARG A 140 8.65 25.44 22.09
N ARG A 141 9.82 25.49 22.74
CA ARG A 141 10.98 26.28 22.27
C ARG A 141 11.49 25.75 20.94
N VAL A 142 11.70 24.43 20.83
CA VAL A 142 12.16 23.79 19.59
C VAL A 142 11.18 24.05 18.43
N LEU A 143 9.87 23.96 18.69
CA LEU A 143 8.85 24.26 17.69
C LEU A 143 8.90 25.73 17.26
N SER A 144 9.01 26.66 18.22
CA SER A 144 9.09 28.09 17.92
C SER A 144 10.36 28.44 17.13
N ASP A 145 11.49 27.85 17.51
CA ASP A 145 12.78 28.01 16.81
C ASP A 145 12.72 27.43 15.39
N GLY A 146 11.96 26.34 15.20
CA GLY A 146 11.68 25.73 13.89
C GLY A 146 10.55 26.40 13.10
N GLY A 147 9.93 27.47 13.61
CA GLY A 147 8.81 28.17 12.96
C GLY A 147 7.48 27.41 12.95
N ALA A 148 7.35 26.36 13.75
CA ALA A 148 6.13 25.60 13.95
C ALA A 148 5.24 26.23 15.06
N PRO A 149 3.92 26.02 15.02
CA PRO A 149 3.02 26.56 16.04
C PRO A 149 3.19 25.88 17.40
N ASP A 150 3.28 26.72 18.44
CA ASP A 150 3.54 26.32 19.82
C ASP A 150 2.40 25.50 20.45
N ALA A 151 1.18 25.65 19.93
CA ALA A 151 -0.01 24.90 20.32
C ALA A 151 0.12 23.38 20.13
N LEU A 152 1.07 22.90 19.31
CA LEU A 152 1.34 21.47 19.12
C LEU A 152 2.19 20.85 20.23
N ALA A 153 2.82 21.65 21.10
CA ALA A 153 3.77 21.17 22.10
C ALA A 153 3.21 20.06 23.03
N PRO A 154 1.96 20.14 23.55
CA PRO A 154 1.43 19.09 24.42
C PRO A 154 1.25 17.75 23.69
N GLN A 155 0.86 17.78 22.42
CA GLN A 155 0.62 16.60 21.61
C GLN A 155 1.95 15.95 21.18
N VAL A 156 2.94 16.75 20.84
CA VAL A 156 4.29 16.28 20.48
C VAL A 156 4.99 15.69 21.70
N ALA A 157 4.93 16.36 22.87
CA ALA A 157 5.48 15.82 24.12
C ALA A 157 4.81 14.50 24.52
N ALA A 158 3.49 14.37 24.35
CA ALA A 158 2.78 13.11 24.62
C ALA A 158 3.17 11.98 23.64
N ALA A 159 3.49 12.31 22.39
CA ALA A 159 3.91 11.31 21.39
C ALA A 159 5.36 10.85 21.58
N LEU A 160 6.25 11.75 22.00
CA LEU A 160 7.67 11.48 22.21
C LEU A 160 7.99 10.92 23.61
N GLY A 161 7.14 11.21 24.61
CA GLY A 161 7.31 10.73 25.98
C GLY A 161 8.41 11.47 26.75
N GLU A 162 8.93 10.84 27.81
CA GLU A 162 9.87 11.43 28.76
C GLU A 162 11.23 11.82 28.15
N GLY A 163 11.55 11.38 26.93
CA GLY A 163 12.80 11.74 26.22
C GLY A 163 12.66 12.96 25.29
N ALA A 164 11.52 13.66 25.29
CA ALA A 164 11.27 14.71 24.31
C ALA A 164 12.09 16.00 24.51
N GLN A 165 12.84 16.11 25.62
CA GLN A 165 13.74 17.23 25.91
C GLN A 165 15.22 16.97 25.61
N ASP A 166 15.59 15.75 25.20
CA ASP A 166 16.97 15.35 24.85
C ASP A 166 17.23 15.48 23.34
#